data_AF-D4H806-F1
#
_entry.id   AF-D4H806-F1
#
_cell.length_a   1.000
_cell.length_b   1.000
_cell.length_c   1.000
_cell.angle_alpha   90.00
_cell.angle_beta   90.00
_cell.angle_gamma   90.00
#
_symmetry.space_group_name_H-M   'P 1'
#
loop_
_entity.id
_entity.type
_entity.pdbx_description
1 polymer ?
#
loop_
_entity_poly.entity_id
_entity_poly.type
_entity_poly.pdbx_seq_one_letter_code
_entity_poly.pdbx_strand_id
1 'polypeptide(L)'
;MSITKFQVASVNSGDTKTIDLGTSIINASVAVQGYTVSFGNTDHHVKTLDVQTSLSGISGSSVTVAATCTMEDNSNHKAYGKVDVLVIAECDS
;
A
#
# COMPACT_ATOMS: atom_id res chain seq x y z
N MET A 1 -27.90 -7.56 0.07
CA MET A 1 -26.88 -8.57 -0.32
C MET A 1 -25.54 -7.86 -0.18
N SER A 2 -24.40 -8.53 -0.07
CA SER A 2 -23.09 -7.84 -0.11
C SER A 2 -22.34 -8.20 -1.38
N ILE A 3 -21.50 -7.29 -1.85
CA ILE A 3 -20.62 -7.48 -3.00
C ILE A 3 -19.17 -7.24 -2.56
N THR A 4 -18.24 -8.00 -3.13
CA THR A 4 -16.81 -7.77 -2.90
C THR A 4 -16.22 -6.98 -4.06
N LYS A 5 -15.52 -5.89 -3.75
CA LYS A 5 -14.76 -5.09 -4.72
C LYS A 5 -13.27 -5.23 -4.46
N PHE A 6 -12.51 -5.26 -5.54
CA PHE A 6 -11.05 -5.26 -5.52
C PHE A 6 -10.55 -4.01 -6.23
N GLN A 7 -9.64 -3.29 -5.62
CA GLN A 7 -9.01 -2.12 -6.22
C GLN A 7 -7.54 -2.08 -5.86
N VAL A 8 -6.69 -1.77 -6.84
CA VAL A 8 -5.25 -1.60 -6.62
C VAL A 8 -4.94 -0.12 -6.60
N ALA A 9 -4.09 0.29 -5.66
CA ALA A 9 -3.59 1.64 -5.59
C ALA A 9 -2.09 1.65 -5.28
N SER A 10 -1.33 2.40 -6.09
CA SER A 10 0.08 2.67 -5.79
C SER A 10 0.20 3.79 -4.75
N VAL A 11 0.98 3.54 -3.70
CA VAL A 11 1.20 4.41 -2.54
C VAL A 11 2.70 4.52 -2.29
N ASN A 12 3.25 5.73 -2.16
CA ASN A 12 4.66 5.90 -1.83
C ASN A 12 4.91 5.51 -0.36
N SER A 13 6.13 5.13 -0.05
CA SER A 13 6.54 4.83 1.32
C SER A 13 6.32 6.03 2.24
N GLY A 14 5.57 5.84 3.33
CA GLY A 14 5.23 6.87 4.31
C GLY A 14 3.96 7.66 4.00
N ASP A 15 3.40 7.50 2.79
CA ASP A 15 2.18 8.18 2.38
C ASP A 15 0.92 7.38 2.73
N THR A 16 -0.22 8.07 2.72
CA THR A 16 -1.55 7.46 2.72
C THR A 16 -2.27 7.78 1.41
N LYS A 17 -3.22 6.92 1.04
CA LYS A 17 -4.07 7.12 -0.14
C LYS A 17 -5.51 6.74 0.16
N THR A 18 -6.43 7.64 -0.22
CA THR A 18 -7.87 7.40 -0.11
C THR A 18 -8.42 6.93 -1.44
N ILE A 19 -9.22 5.87 -1.40
CA ILE A 19 -9.80 5.19 -2.56
C ILE A 19 -11.30 5.13 -2.35
N ASP A 20 -12.05 5.78 -3.22
CA ASP A 20 -13.51 5.71 -3.22
C ASP A 20 -13.97 4.53 -4.08
N LEU A 21 -14.76 3.65 -3.49
CA LEU A 21 -15.35 2.48 -4.16
C LEU A 21 -16.77 2.74 -4.63
N GLY A 22 -17.31 3.94 -4.41
CA GLY A 22 -18.63 4.39 -4.88
C GLY A 22 -19.81 3.65 -4.25
N THR A 23 -19.58 2.83 -3.24
CA THR A 23 -20.60 2.06 -2.53
C THR A 23 -20.20 1.94 -1.08
N SER A 24 -21.17 2.01 -0.17
CA SER A 24 -20.97 1.92 1.27
C SER A 24 -20.19 0.65 1.63
N ILE A 25 -19.13 0.82 2.42
CA ILE A 25 -18.20 -0.24 2.80
C ILE A 25 -18.60 -0.76 4.18
N ILE A 26 -18.81 -2.07 4.24
CA ILE A 26 -19.13 -2.80 5.47
C ILE A 26 -17.82 -3.18 6.19
N ASN A 27 -16.86 -3.71 5.43
CA ASN A 27 -15.56 -4.12 5.93
C ASN A 27 -14.49 -4.03 4.82
N ALA A 28 -13.23 -3.87 5.19
CA ALA A 28 -12.12 -3.89 4.24
C ALA A 28 -10.89 -4.57 4.82
N SER A 29 -10.05 -5.08 3.92
CA SER A 29 -8.71 -5.59 4.21
C SER A 29 -7.76 -5.15 3.11
N VAL A 30 -6.48 -5.10 3.43
CA VAL A 30 -5.44 -4.70 2.49
C VAL A 30 -4.32 -5.71 2.45
N ALA A 31 -3.68 -5.83 1.29
CA ALA A 31 -2.51 -6.69 1.10
C ALA A 31 -1.49 -6.01 0.19
N VAL A 32 -0.21 -6.34 0.40
CA VAL A 32 0.85 -6.00 -0.55
C VAL A 32 0.66 -6.85 -1.80
N GLN A 33 0.42 -6.22 -2.94
CA GLN A 33 0.33 -6.90 -4.23
C GLN A 33 1.63 -6.81 -5.02
N GLY A 34 2.35 -5.70 -4.85
CA GLY A 34 3.64 -5.45 -5.46
C GLY A 34 4.36 -4.28 -4.80
N TYR A 35 5.64 -4.11 -5.11
CA TYR A 35 6.41 -2.96 -4.64
C TYR A 35 7.56 -2.64 -5.60
N THR A 36 8.07 -1.42 -5.52
CA THR A 36 9.27 -1.01 -6.26
C THR A 36 10.07 -0.04 -5.41
N VAL A 37 11.34 -0.35 -5.21
CA VAL A 37 12.33 0.51 -4.53
C VAL A 37 13.67 0.35 -5.22
N SER A 38 14.41 1.44 -5.35
CA SER A 38 15.70 1.46 -6.05
C SER A 38 16.57 2.58 -5.49
N PHE A 39 17.89 2.35 -5.43
CA PHE A 39 18.89 3.41 -5.24
C PHE A 39 19.15 4.21 -6.54
N GLY A 40 18.38 3.97 -7.60
CA GLY A 40 18.57 4.58 -8.91
C GLY A 40 19.65 3.87 -9.70
N ASN A 41 20.67 4.61 -10.14
CA ASN A 41 21.73 4.12 -11.03
C ASN A 41 23.05 3.83 -10.29
N THR A 42 23.02 3.73 -8.96
CA THR A 42 24.20 3.44 -8.13
C THR A 42 24.19 1.99 -7.69
N ASP A 43 25.37 1.39 -7.61
CA ASP A 43 25.55 0.04 -7.06
C ASP A 43 25.57 0.11 -5.52
N HIS A 44 24.77 -0.72 -4.88
CA HIS A 44 24.65 -0.80 -3.43
C HIS A 44 24.47 -2.25 -2.98
N HIS A 45 25.16 -2.62 -1.91
CA HIS A 45 24.97 -3.91 -1.25
C HIS A 45 23.74 -3.83 -0.32
N VAL A 46 22.60 -4.31 -0.81
CA VAL A 46 21.34 -4.34 -0.04
C VAL A 46 21.51 -5.20 1.22
N LYS A 47 21.18 -4.62 2.37
CA LYS A 47 21.20 -5.29 3.68
C LYS A 47 19.79 -5.65 4.14
N THR A 48 18.86 -4.71 4.06
CA THR A 48 17.48 -4.88 4.53
C THR A 48 16.48 -4.31 3.53
N LEU A 49 15.35 -4.99 3.38
CA LEU A 49 14.18 -4.53 2.65
C LEU A 49 12.96 -4.70 3.56
N ASP A 50 12.20 -3.62 3.78
CA ASP A 50 10.96 -3.62 4.55
C ASP A 50 9.80 -3.12 3.69
N VAL A 51 8.77 -3.94 3.55
CA VAL A 51 7.59 -3.66 2.72
C VAL A 51 6.34 -4.01 3.51
N GLN A 52 5.49 -3.00 3.74
CA GLN A 52 4.30 -3.13 4.56
C GLN A 52 3.16 -2.30 3.98
N THR A 53 1.94 -2.72 4.27
CA THR A 53 0.74 -1.90 4.04
C THR A 53 -0.21 -2.07 5.22
N SER A 54 -1.04 -1.06 5.46
CA SER A 54 -2.05 -1.10 6.49
C SER A 54 -3.31 -0.37 6.05
N LEU A 55 -4.44 -0.82 6.60
CA LEU A 55 -5.72 -0.14 6.51
C LEU A 55 -5.72 1.00 7.53
N SER A 56 -5.72 2.24 7.08
CA SER A 56 -5.74 3.41 7.96
C SER A 56 -7.15 3.80 8.39
N GLY A 57 -8.16 3.47 7.58
CA GLY A 57 -9.55 3.69 7.96
C GLY A 57 -10.56 3.41 6.85
N ILE A 58 -11.83 3.37 7.23
CA ILE A 58 -12.99 3.25 6.34
C ILE A 58 -13.93 4.42 6.67
N SER A 59 -14.44 5.11 5.66
CA SER A 59 -15.42 6.19 5.81
C SER A 59 -16.41 6.17 4.66
N GLY A 60 -17.65 5.75 4.94
CA GLY A 60 -18.70 5.63 3.93
C GLY A 60 -18.28 4.70 2.79
N SER A 61 -18.07 5.25 1.59
CA SER A 61 -17.62 4.51 0.41
C SER A 61 -16.11 4.51 0.20
N SER A 62 -15.34 5.11 1.12
CA SER A 62 -13.91 5.32 0.96
C SER A 62 -13.06 4.48 1.92
N VAL A 63 -11.94 3.98 1.42
CA VAL A 63 -10.88 3.32 2.19
C VAL A 63 -9.62 4.19 2.17
N THR A 64 -9.03 4.45 3.33
CA THR A 64 -7.69 5.03 3.42
C THR A 64 -6.69 3.94 3.73
N VAL A 65 -5.63 3.84 2.92
CA VAL A 65 -4.55 2.88 3.06
C VAL A 65 -3.21 3.59 3.26
N ALA A 66 -2.28 2.95 3.97
CA ALA A 66 -0.90 3.40 4.11
C ALA A 66 0.07 2.34 3.60
N ALA A 67 1.29 2.78 3.25
CA ALA A 67 2.35 1.88 2.82
C ALA A 67 3.72 2.30 3.33
N THR A 68 4.57 1.31 3.60
CA THR A 68 6.00 1.48 3.85
C THR A 68 6.76 0.62 2.84
N CYS A 69 7.75 1.20 2.18
CA CYS A 69 8.66 0.47 1.29
C CYS A 69 10.04 1.10 1.40
N THR A 70 10.90 0.47 2.18
CA THR A 70 12.24 0.99 2.46
C THR A 70 13.30 -0.07 2.19
N MET A 71 14.43 0.37 1.65
CA MET A 71 15.61 -0.45 1.43
C MET A 71 16.79 0.23 2.10
N GLU A 72 17.61 -0.54 2.82
CA GLU A 72 18.80 -0.06 3.50
C GLU A 72 20.02 -0.86 3.01
N ASP A 73 21.11 -0.17 2.69
CA ASP A 73 22.38 -0.79 2.31
C ASP A 73 23.30 -1.07 3.51
N ASN A 74 24.44 -1.70 3.27
CA ASN A 74 25.41 -2.00 4.32
C ASN A 74 26.10 -0.76 4.93
N SER A 75 26.02 0.39 4.26
CA SER A 75 26.53 1.69 4.72
C SER A 75 25.46 2.56 5.39
N ASN A 76 24.25 2.03 5.59
CA ASN A 76 23.07 2.68 6.16
C ASN A 76 22.45 3.79 5.30
N HIS A 77 22.71 3.80 3.99
CA HIS A 77 21.92 4.60 3.06
C HIS A 77 20.53 4.00 2.91
N LYS A 78 19.52 4.86 2.79
CA LYS A 78 18.11 4.45 2.64
C LYS A 78 17.55 4.88 1.30
N ALA A 79 16.83 3.97 0.65
CA ALA A 79 15.97 4.26 -0.48
C ALA A 79 14.51 4.03 -0.10
N TYR A 80 13.62 4.83 -0.68
CA TYR A 80 12.18 4.78 -0.45
C TYR A 80 11.48 4.47 -1.75
N GLY A 81 10.56 3.51 -1.68
CA GLY A 81 9.84 3.01 -2.82
C GLY A 81 8.36 3.34 -2.79
N LYS A 82 7.62 2.57 -3.57
CA LYS A 82 6.16 2.53 -3.60
C LYS A 82 5.68 1.10 -3.41
N VAL A 83 4.48 0.96 -2.87
CA VAL A 83 3.76 -0.31 -2.74
C VAL A 83 2.49 -0.22 -3.56
N ASP A 84 2.22 -1.26 -4.35
CA ASP A 84 0.92 -1.48 -4.94
C ASP A 84 0.08 -2.24 -3.92
N VAL A 85 -0.87 -1.53 -3.32
CA VAL A 85 -1.76 -2.02 -2.28
C VAL A 85 -3.04 -2.54 -2.93
N LEU A 86 -3.35 -3.81 -2.68
CA LEU A 86 -4.64 -4.39 -3.00
C LEU A 86 -5.62 -4.10 -1.87
N VAL A 87 -6.69 -3.38 -2.19
CA VAL A 87 -7.86 -3.21 -1.33
C VAL A 87 -8.88 -4.28 -1.66
N ILE A 88 -9.33 -4.98 -0.64
CA ILE A 88 -10.40 -5.99 -0.69
C ILE A 88 -11.51 -5.46 0.21
N ALA A 89 -12.63 -5.04 -0.37
CA ALA A 89 -13.72 -4.43 0.38
C ALA A 89 -15.03 -5.17 0.18
N GLU A 90 -15.70 -5.48 1.28
CA GLU A 90 -17.09 -5.92 1.30
C GLU A 90 -17.98 -4.67 1.36
N CYS A 91 -18.84 -4.52 0.37
CA CYS A 91 -19.72 -3.36 0.20
C CYS A 91 -21.19 -3.80 0.20
N ASP A 92 -22.08 -2.86 0.50
CA ASP A 92 -23.51 -3.04 0.25
C ASP A 92 -23.77 -3.31 -1.24
N SER A 93 -24.76 -4.15 -1.56
CA SER A 93 -25.19 -4.43 -2.95
C SER A 93 -26.07 -3.33 -3.53
#